data_AF-A0A7X1PHE8-F1
#
_entry.id   AF-A0A7X1PHE8-F1
#
_cell.length_a   1.000
_cell.length_b   1.000
_cell.length_c   1.000
_cell.angle_alpha   90.00
_cell.angle_beta   90.00
_cell.angle_gamma   90.00
#
_symmetry.space_group_name_H-M   'P 1'
#
loop_
_entity.id
_entity.type
_entity.pdbx_description
1 polymer ?
#
loop_
_entity_poly.entity_id
_entity_poly.type
_entity_poly.pdbx_seq_one_letter_code
_entity_poly.pdbx_strand_id
1 'polypeptide(L)'
;MVRIPTYAQVFETLCRGAGLVTATANGLSELRSYEGRQHLYYRESNGVKQGLLPDLLRYLVHDDQALTARLQHYLSQYEHIFSILKSRPIITYQDYPTGIARFLDTWVLPQLAVLLHRLNGKLSPRTTLHHFHTLLVSHGAGDLQASSLKAYVKSLVPATVEAADFFYALDKTSDKSHKKLSTINAEIESLGAETSSSKLTAAQQRELLDTIGGAYRAATALNRFSEMYSAAQVDSKSTLIERFRHHYEGVCGIREPDRLYMAHSRLFDGFIATGLPDASDNSHLDCIFIIFSRQVAARSVEGFGPLYQLMLASEEDLRDPVVIEQSFARLERHSDYPLFAAFGVQARAALTLEQGETAQALELYRSVLPYAEKQQLGHLGFYAASYAIALEVMQETPMVPGYQNPLISYRIESEPQIAELHVAWPTVFTPFNEQPEWPAPVRAVFSSIREFNRDMLELARMSREIYCNPLKKLDGFMEAFFQLLGEGGDEARFGKLICKAIKSKDRVRSVLSMHTATPYEVLRDERLYAQTLFGGPKLYFQLNPYLHAYYRLPDAHKKLILQALNPERYRQDSQQAV
;
A
#
# COMPACT_ATOMS: atom_id res chain seq x y z
N MET A 1 12.09 -15.75 7.82
CA MET A 1 10.87 -16.49 8.19
C MET A 1 9.74 -16.06 7.27
N VAL A 2 8.57 -16.70 7.39
CA VAL A 2 7.38 -16.40 6.58
C VAL A 2 7.02 -14.93 6.60
N ARG A 3 6.82 -14.36 5.41
CA ARG A 3 6.32 -13.00 5.19
C ARG A 3 5.43 -13.01 3.96
N ILE A 4 4.25 -12.39 4.05
CA ILE A 4 3.40 -12.19 2.88
C ILE A 4 4.06 -11.09 2.01
N PRO A 5 4.19 -11.30 0.68
CA PRO A 5 4.68 -10.28 -0.23
C PRO A 5 3.80 -9.02 -0.20
N THR A 6 4.39 -7.85 -0.42
CA THR A 6 3.59 -6.63 -0.58
C THR A 6 2.80 -6.69 -1.90
N TYR A 7 1.70 -5.93 -1.99
CA TYR A 7 0.95 -5.81 -3.24
C TYR A 7 1.86 -5.40 -4.41
N ALA A 8 2.76 -4.44 -4.18
CA ALA A 8 3.73 -3.99 -5.19
C ALA A 8 4.64 -5.14 -5.68
N GLN A 9 5.09 -6.03 -4.79
CA GLN A 9 5.90 -7.19 -5.17
C GLN A 9 5.09 -8.19 -6.00
N VAL A 10 3.83 -8.45 -5.64
CA VAL A 10 2.96 -9.35 -6.42
C VAL A 10 2.62 -8.74 -7.77
N PHE A 11 2.24 -7.47 -7.80
CA PHE A 11 1.94 -6.75 -9.03
C PHE A 11 3.16 -6.70 -9.96
N GLU A 12 4.35 -6.41 -9.42
CA GLU A 12 5.57 -6.45 -10.21
C GLU A 12 5.88 -7.86 -10.73
N THR A 13 5.63 -8.90 -9.94
CA THR A 13 5.77 -10.29 -10.38
C THR A 13 4.85 -10.59 -11.56
N LEU A 14 3.60 -10.08 -11.55
CA LEU A 14 2.69 -10.18 -12.70
C LEU A 14 3.26 -9.46 -13.93
N CYS A 15 3.79 -8.25 -13.77
CA CYS A 15 4.41 -7.49 -14.85
C CYS A 15 5.68 -8.16 -15.41
N ARG A 16 6.49 -8.79 -14.56
CA ARG A 16 7.66 -9.58 -14.98
C ARG A 16 7.24 -10.81 -15.79
N GLY A 17 6.22 -11.55 -15.33
CA GLY A 17 5.67 -12.67 -16.09
C GLY A 17 5.05 -12.25 -17.42
N ALA A 18 4.36 -11.10 -17.45
CA ALA A 18 3.88 -10.49 -18.71
C ALA A 18 5.02 -10.02 -19.63
N GLY A 19 6.23 -9.82 -19.10
CA GLY A 19 7.39 -9.32 -19.84
C GLY A 19 7.41 -7.79 -20.02
N LEU A 20 6.62 -7.09 -19.20
CA LEU A 20 6.57 -5.62 -19.13
C LEU A 20 7.74 -5.07 -18.31
N VAL A 21 8.16 -5.81 -17.27
CA VAL A 21 9.37 -5.52 -16.50
C VAL A 21 10.41 -6.59 -16.85
N THR A 22 11.44 -6.21 -17.61
CA THR A 22 12.47 -7.14 -18.10
C THR A 22 13.72 -7.21 -17.21
N ALA A 23 13.87 -6.28 -16.28
CA ALA A 23 14.99 -6.22 -15.34
C ALA A 23 14.50 -5.78 -13.96
N THR A 24 15.06 -6.36 -12.90
CA THR A 24 14.78 -6.00 -11.49
C THR A 24 14.97 -4.51 -11.24
N ALA A 25 16.03 -3.91 -11.78
CA ALA A 25 16.35 -2.48 -11.64
C ALA A 25 15.25 -1.53 -12.15
N ASN A 26 14.35 -2.02 -13.01
CA ASN A 26 13.24 -1.24 -13.56
C ASN A 26 11.91 -1.52 -12.84
N GLY A 27 11.96 -2.28 -11.75
CA GLY A 27 10.84 -2.72 -10.95
C GLY A 27 10.41 -1.73 -9.87
N LEU A 28 9.22 -1.94 -9.31
CA LEU A 28 8.72 -1.18 -8.17
C LEU A 28 9.57 -1.44 -6.91
N SER A 29 10.09 -2.66 -6.74
CA SER A 29 10.83 -3.08 -5.56
C SER A 29 12.16 -2.35 -5.38
N GLU A 30 12.80 -1.91 -6.46
CA GLU A 30 14.12 -1.24 -6.43
C GLU A 30 14.01 0.27 -6.21
N LEU A 31 12.81 0.85 -6.35
CA LEU A 31 12.59 2.27 -6.12
C LEU A 31 12.60 2.57 -4.63
N ARG A 32 13.51 3.47 -4.23
CA ARG A 32 13.75 3.88 -2.83
C ARG A 32 12.72 4.88 -2.29
N SER A 33 11.98 5.56 -3.16
CA SER A 33 10.92 6.48 -2.76
C SER A 33 9.55 5.94 -3.12
N TYR A 34 8.59 6.12 -2.22
CA TYR A 34 7.20 5.73 -2.44
C TYR A 34 6.57 6.47 -3.62
N GLU A 35 6.85 7.77 -3.76
CA GLU A 35 6.41 8.59 -4.90
C GLU A 35 6.91 8.05 -6.25
N GLY A 36 8.19 7.62 -6.30
CA GLY A 36 8.73 6.97 -7.49
C GLY A 36 7.96 5.70 -7.85
N ARG A 37 7.60 4.88 -6.86
CA ARG A 37 6.79 3.67 -7.07
C ARG A 37 5.39 4.01 -7.60
N GLN A 38 4.75 5.05 -7.05
CA GLN A 38 3.44 5.49 -7.54
C GLN A 38 3.49 5.92 -9.00
N HIS A 39 4.48 6.74 -9.39
CA HIS A 39 4.63 7.18 -10.77
C HIS A 39 4.90 6.04 -11.75
N LEU A 40 5.67 5.02 -11.35
CA LEU A 40 5.91 3.83 -12.19
C LEU A 40 4.65 2.95 -12.28
N TYR A 41 3.89 2.83 -11.19
CA TYR A 41 2.64 2.07 -11.16
C TYR A 41 1.56 2.69 -12.06
N TYR A 42 1.28 3.98 -11.87
CA TYR A 42 0.26 4.72 -12.60
C TYR A 42 0.56 6.22 -12.60
N ARG A 43 0.41 6.84 -13.77
CA ARG A 43 0.34 8.30 -13.90
C ARG A 43 -0.65 8.66 -15.00
N GLU A 44 -1.35 9.76 -14.79
CA GLU A 44 -2.22 10.34 -15.81
C GLU A 44 -1.76 11.77 -16.09
N SER A 45 -1.48 12.05 -17.37
CA SER A 45 -1.06 13.37 -17.82
C SER A 45 -1.78 13.71 -19.11
N ASN A 46 -2.47 14.86 -19.15
CA ASN A 46 -3.26 15.31 -20.29
C ASN A 46 -4.28 14.25 -20.79
N GLY A 47 -4.90 13.49 -19.86
CA GLY A 47 -5.84 12.42 -20.18
C GLY A 47 -5.20 11.12 -20.70
N VAL A 48 -3.86 11.05 -20.77
CA VAL A 48 -3.14 9.84 -21.18
C VAL A 48 -2.70 9.07 -19.93
N LYS A 49 -3.25 7.86 -19.77
CA LYS A 49 -2.87 6.92 -18.71
C LYS A 49 -1.58 6.21 -19.10
N GLN A 50 -0.58 6.26 -18.22
CA GLN A 50 0.74 5.65 -18.42
C GLN A 50 1.18 4.92 -17.15
N GLY A 51 2.12 3.97 -17.30
CA GLY A 51 2.66 3.19 -16.19
C GLY A 51 2.33 1.70 -16.31
N LEU A 52 2.81 0.91 -15.36
CA LEU A 52 2.70 -0.54 -15.42
C LEU A 52 1.25 -1.05 -15.33
N LEU A 53 0.36 -0.35 -14.61
CA LEU A 53 -1.06 -0.73 -14.51
C LEU A 53 -1.79 -0.71 -15.86
N PRO A 54 -1.84 0.42 -16.60
CA PRO A 54 -2.50 0.43 -17.90
C PRO A 54 -1.83 -0.51 -18.91
N ASP A 55 -0.50 -0.67 -18.85
CA ASP A 55 0.22 -1.61 -19.72
C ASP A 55 -0.14 -3.07 -19.43
N LEU A 56 -0.26 -3.45 -18.15
CA LEU A 56 -0.69 -4.80 -17.75
C LEU A 56 -2.15 -5.07 -18.16
N LEU A 57 -3.04 -4.10 -17.94
CA LEU A 57 -4.44 -4.25 -18.34
C LEU A 57 -4.58 -4.44 -19.85
N ARG A 58 -3.88 -3.60 -20.64
CA ARG A 58 -3.83 -3.75 -22.09
C ARG A 58 -3.24 -5.09 -22.52
N TYR A 59 -2.20 -5.56 -21.83
CA TYR A 59 -1.62 -6.88 -22.10
C TYR A 59 -2.64 -8.02 -21.88
N LEU A 60 -3.45 -7.95 -20.81
CA LEU A 60 -4.38 -9.02 -20.43
C LEU A 60 -5.64 -9.04 -21.29
N VAL A 61 -6.24 -7.88 -21.56
CA VAL A 61 -7.58 -7.77 -22.18
C VAL A 61 -7.60 -6.99 -23.50
N HIS A 62 -6.43 -6.64 -24.03
CA HIS A 62 -6.30 -5.88 -25.28
C HIS A 62 -7.07 -4.56 -25.20
N ASP A 63 -7.89 -4.24 -26.20
CA ASP A 63 -8.65 -2.99 -26.28
C ASP A 63 -10.07 -3.10 -25.65
N ASP A 64 -10.38 -4.15 -24.86
CA ASP A 64 -11.67 -4.28 -24.17
C ASP A 64 -11.75 -3.34 -22.95
N GLN A 65 -12.45 -2.21 -23.13
CA GLN A 65 -12.60 -1.18 -22.10
C GLN A 65 -13.42 -1.65 -20.89
N ALA A 66 -14.44 -2.49 -21.10
CA ALA A 66 -15.31 -2.95 -20.02
C ALA A 66 -14.56 -3.94 -19.12
N LEU A 67 -13.81 -4.87 -19.71
CA LEU A 67 -12.93 -5.77 -18.96
C LEU A 67 -11.77 -5.01 -18.32
N THR A 68 -11.22 -3.99 -18.98
CA THR A 68 -10.16 -3.13 -18.42
C THR A 68 -10.63 -2.47 -17.12
N ALA A 69 -11.78 -1.80 -17.14
CA ALA A 69 -12.35 -1.15 -15.95
C ALA A 69 -12.63 -2.16 -14.82
N ARG A 70 -13.16 -3.35 -15.18
CA ARG A 70 -13.46 -4.41 -14.21
C ARG A 70 -12.21 -5.02 -13.58
N LEU A 71 -11.17 -5.30 -14.36
CA LEU A 71 -9.90 -5.82 -13.83
C LEU A 71 -9.17 -4.77 -12.99
N GLN A 72 -9.18 -3.50 -13.42
CA GLN A 72 -8.64 -2.41 -12.61
C GLN A 72 -9.33 -2.35 -11.25
N HIS A 73 -10.66 -2.45 -11.23
CA HIS A 73 -11.42 -2.52 -9.99
C HIS A 73 -10.99 -3.69 -9.11
N TYR A 74 -10.90 -4.90 -9.67
CA TYR A 74 -10.47 -6.08 -8.90
C TYR A 74 -9.06 -5.94 -8.35
N LEU A 75 -8.12 -5.39 -9.12
CA LEU A 75 -6.75 -5.12 -8.67
C LEU A 75 -6.71 -4.15 -7.47
N SER A 76 -7.52 -3.10 -7.48
CA SER A 76 -7.66 -2.20 -6.32
C SER A 76 -8.22 -2.91 -5.08
N GLN A 77 -9.19 -3.81 -5.25
CA GLN A 77 -9.74 -4.60 -4.15
C GLN A 77 -8.73 -5.63 -3.62
N TYR A 78 -7.90 -6.21 -4.49
CA TYR A 78 -6.77 -7.04 -4.05
C TYR A 78 -5.74 -6.22 -3.28
N GLU A 79 -5.38 -5.01 -3.72
CA GLU A 79 -4.49 -4.13 -2.97
C GLU A 79 -4.97 -3.91 -1.53
N HIS A 80 -6.28 -3.68 -1.36
CA HIS A 80 -6.92 -3.58 -0.04
C HIS A 80 -6.79 -4.87 0.79
N ILE A 81 -7.09 -6.03 0.21
CA ILE A 81 -6.89 -7.34 0.88
C ILE A 81 -5.43 -7.50 1.33
N PHE A 82 -4.47 -7.20 0.45
CA PHE A 82 -3.04 -7.31 0.77
C PHE A 82 -2.65 -6.38 1.93
N SER A 83 -3.19 -5.16 1.99
CA SER A 83 -2.92 -4.24 3.10
C SER A 83 -3.34 -4.82 4.46
N ILE A 84 -4.53 -5.44 4.53
CA ILE A 84 -5.03 -6.10 5.75
C ILE A 84 -4.15 -7.32 6.08
N LEU A 85 -3.76 -8.11 5.09
CA LEU A 85 -2.88 -9.26 5.32
C LEU A 85 -1.50 -8.83 5.84
N LYS A 86 -0.98 -7.70 5.35
CA LYS A 86 0.31 -7.14 5.78
C LYS A 86 0.27 -6.52 7.16
N SER A 87 -0.87 -5.95 7.58
CA SER A 87 -1.04 -5.39 8.92
C SER A 87 -1.14 -6.45 10.03
N ARG A 88 -1.30 -7.73 9.70
CA ARG A 88 -1.33 -8.83 10.68
C ARG A 88 0.08 -9.40 10.92
N PRO A 89 0.54 -9.57 12.17
CA PRO A 89 1.79 -10.26 12.45
C PRO A 89 1.72 -11.74 12.06
N ILE A 90 2.84 -12.29 11.60
CA ILE A 90 2.99 -13.73 11.37
C ILE A 90 4.20 -14.19 12.17
N ILE A 91 3.95 -14.95 13.24
CA ILE A 91 4.96 -15.36 14.22
C ILE A 91 5.24 -16.84 14.05
N THR A 92 6.35 -17.21 13.40
CA THR A 92 6.65 -18.61 13.08
C THR A 92 8.13 -18.86 12.85
N TYR A 93 8.58 -20.08 13.13
CA TYR A 93 9.90 -20.58 12.75
C TYR A 93 10.01 -21.02 11.29
N GLN A 94 8.88 -21.11 10.57
CA GLN A 94 8.88 -21.50 9.16
C GLN A 94 9.68 -20.50 8.32
N ASP A 95 10.44 -21.01 7.37
CA ASP A 95 11.28 -20.20 6.50
C ASP A 95 10.48 -19.44 5.44
N TYR A 96 11.16 -18.56 4.71
CA TYR A 96 10.51 -17.74 3.69
C TYR A 96 10.00 -18.55 2.49
N PRO A 97 10.79 -19.49 1.90
CA PRO A 97 10.31 -20.34 0.79
C PRO A 97 9.04 -21.13 1.14
N THR A 98 9.00 -21.75 2.33
CA THR A 98 7.81 -22.47 2.82
C THR A 98 6.62 -21.52 2.93
N GLY A 99 6.84 -20.31 3.44
CA GLY A 99 5.82 -19.26 3.50
C GLY A 99 5.24 -18.89 2.14
N ILE A 100 6.10 -18.71 1.14
CA ILE A 100 5.68 -18.40 -0.24
C ILE A 100 4.90 -19.55 -0.85
N ALA A 101 5.35 -20.79 -0.66
CA ALA A 101 4.62 -21.97 -1.12
C ALA A 101 3.19 -22.01 -0.56
N ARG A 102 3.04 -21.85 0.77
CA ARG A 102 1.72 -21.81 1.42
C ARG A 102 0.88 -20.61 1.01
N PHE A 103 1.51 -19.46 0.77
CA PHE A 103 0.83 -18.26 0.31
C PHE A 103 0.25 -18.46 -1.11
N LEU A 104 1.02 -19.08 -2.02
CA LEU A 104 0.53 -19.39 -3.36
C LEU A 104 -0.67 -20.36 -3.31
N ASP A 105 -0.57 -21.41 -2.51
CA ASP A 105 -1.63 -22.43 -2.38
C ASP A 105 -2.89 -21.92 -1.67
N THR A 106 -2.73 -21.05 -0.67
CA THR A 106 -3.86 -20.60 0.16
C THR A 106 -4.47 -19.30 -0.33
N TRP A 107 -3.72 -18.44 -1.03
CA TRP A 107 -4.23 -17.13 -1.45
C TRP A 107 -4.28 -16.96 -2.96
N VAL A 108 -3.16 -17.19 -3.65
CA VAL A 108 -3.01 -16.79 -5.05
C VAL A 108 -3.75 -17.72 -6.01
N LEU A 109 -3.49 -19.03 -5.95
CA LEU A 109 -4.10 -20.00 -6.87
C LEU A 109 -5.62 -20.11 -6.72
N PRO A 110 -6.19 -20.15 -5.50
CA PRO A 110 -7.64 -20.15 -5.33
C PRO A 110 -8.30 -18.88 -5.86
N GLN A 111 -7.75 -17.69 -5.58
CA GLN A 111 -8.33 -16.44 -6.10
C GLN A 111 -8.18 -16.32 -7.62
N LEU A 112 -7.06 -16.79 -8.20
CA LEU A 112 -6.91 -16.84 -9.65
C LEU A 112 -7.94 -17.78 -10.29
N ALA A 113 -8.20 -18.93 -9.68
CA ALA A 113 -9.22 -19.87 -10.14
C ALA A 113 -10.62 -19.25 -10.10
N VAL A 114 -10.99 -18.57 -9.00
CA VAL A 114 -12.26 -17.84 -8.89
C VAL A 114 -12.36 -16.74 -9.94
N LEU A 115 -11.34 -15.89 -10.07
CA LEU A 115 -11.29 -14.81 -11.05
C LEU A 115 -11.51 -15.32 -12.47
N LEU A 116 -10.73 -16.32 -12.90
CA LEU A 116 -10.82 -16.87 -14.26
C LEU A 116 -12.18 -17.53 -14.50
N HIS A 117 -12.73 -18.23 -13.52
CA HIS A 117 -14.06 -18.81 -13.62
C HIS A 117 -15.16 -17.73 -13.74
N ARG A 118 -15.10 -16.64 -12.95
CA ARG A 118 -16.11 -15.56 -12.98
C ARG A 118 -16.03 -14.69 -14.24
N LEU A 119 -14.86 -14.69 -14.88
CA LEU A 119 -14.65 -14.07 -16.20
C LEU A 119 -14.95 -15.03 -17.36
N ASN A 120 -15.10 -16.33 -17.10
CA ASN A 120 -15.43 -17.31 -18.13
C ASN A 120 -16.71 -16.90 -18.88
N GLY A 121 -16.71 -17.08 -20.20
CA GLY A 121 -17.78 -16.63 -21.09
C GLY A 121 -17.82 -15.12 -21.39
N LYS A 122 -17.01 -14.29 -20.69
CA LYS A 122 -16.88 -12.85 -20.97
C LYS A 122 -15.58 -12.50 -21.71
N LEU A 123 -14.64 -13.44 -21.80
CA LEU A 123 -13.34 -13.23 -22.41
C LEU A 123 -13.42 -13.49 -23.92
N SER A 124 -13.19 -12.46 -24.73
CA SER A 124 -13.04 -12.59 -26.18
C SER A 124 -11.78 -13.41 -26.52
N PRO A 125 -11.81 -14.24 -27.59
CA PRO A 125 -10.62 -14.92 -28.13
C PRO A 125 -9.46 -13.98 -28.47
N ARG A 126 -9.69 -12.67 -28.64
CA ARG A 126 -8.62 -11.69 -28.88
C ARG A 126 -7.81 -11.34 -27.63
N THR A 127 -8.27 -11.74 -26.44
CA THR A 127 -7.64 -11.38 -25.17
C THR A 127 -6.60 -12.41 -24.74
N THR A 128 -5.47 -11.95 -24.21
CA THR A 128 -4.46 -12.85 -23.64
C THR A 128 -5.04 -13.68 -22.48
N LEU A 129 -5.95 -13.09 -21.69
CA LEU A 129 -6.59 -13.76 -20.57
C LEU A 129 -7.49 -14.95 -20.99
N HIS A 130 -8.16 -14.87 -22.14
CA HIS A 130 -8.88 -16.01 -22.73
C HIS A 130 -7.97 -17.20 -22.97
N HIS A 131 -6.78 -16.94 -23.53
CA HIS A 131 -5.81 -17.99 -23.82
C HIS A 131 -5.13 -18.53 -22.55
N PHE A 132 -4.87 -17.69 -21.55
CA PHE A 132 -4.42 -18.17 -20.24
C PHE A 132 -5.42 -19.17 -19.63
N HIS A 133 -6.71 -18.82 -19.63
CA HIS A 133 -7.76 -19.73 -19.16
C HIS A 133 -7.76 -21.04 -19.95
N THR A 134 -7.73 -20.96 -21.28
CA THR A 134 -7.72 -22.15 -22.16
C THR A 134 -6.52 -23.06 -21.87
N LEU A 135 -5.31 -22.48 -21.76
CA LEU A 135 -4.08 -23.22 -21.48
C LEU A 135 -4.12 -23.88 -20.09
N LEU A 136 -4.56 -23.17 -19.05
CA LEU A 136 -4.55 -23.68 -17.69
C LEU A 136 -5.64 -24.75 -17.42
N VAL A 137 -6.78 -24.66 -18.12
CA VAL A 137 -7.93 -25.56 -17.89
C VAL A 137 -7.91 -26.76 -18.83
N SER A 138 -7.60 -26.54 -20.11
CA SER A 138 -7.80 -27.55 -21.17
C SER A 138 -6.59 -28.43 -21.41
N HIS A 139 -5.41 -28.07 -20.89
CA HIS A 139 -4.17 -28.84 -21.05
C HIS A 139 -3.79 -29.49 -19.73
N GLY A 140 -3.36 -30.76 -19.77
CA GLY A 140 -2.83 -31.46 -18.60
C GLY A 140 -1.48 -30.88 -18.16
N ALA A 141 -1.04 -31.21 -16.96
CA ALA A 141 0.25 -30.74 -16.44
C ALA A 141 1.45 -31.18 -17.30
N GLY A 142 1.35 -32.35 -17.96
CA GLY A 142 2.31 -32.83 -18.96
C GLY A 142 2.24 -32.11 -20.32
N ASP A 143 1.13 -31.44 -20.62
CA ASP A 143 0.84 -30.79 -21.90
C ASP A 143 1.22 -29.32 -21.93
N LEU A 144 1.95 -28.83 -20.92
CA LEU A 144 2.40 -27.44 -20.85
C LEU A 144 3.89 -27.29 -21.12
N GLN A 145 4.50 -28.27 -21.79
CA GLN A 145 5.83 -28.13 -22.37
C GLN A 145 5.80 -27.13 -23.53
N ALA A 146 6.95 -26.52 -23.84
CA ALA A 146 7.06 -25.57 -24.94
C ALA A 146 6.57 -26.15 -26.28
N SER A 147 6.73 -27.45 -26.53
CA SER A 147 6.20 -28.14 -27.71
C SER A 147 4.69 -28.03 -27.83
N SER A 148 3.95 -28.35 -26.76
CA SER A 148 2.50 -28.29 -26.72
C SER A 148 1.96 -26.86 -26.78
N LEU A 149 2.65 -25.92 -26.11
CA LEU A 149 2.31 -24.49 -26.19
C LEU A 149 2.48 -23.93 -27.60
N LYS A 150 3.54 -24.32 -28.32
CA LYS A 150 3.71 -23.97 -29.74
C LYS A 150 2.61 -24.61 -30.59
N ALA A 151 2.32 -25.89 -30.37
CA ALA A 151 1.30 -26.60 -31.13
C ALA A 151 -0.07 -25.92 -30.98
N TYR A 152 -0.41 -25.46 -29.77
CA TYR A 152 -1.61 -24.66 -29.53
C TYR A 152 -1.61 -23.37 -30.37
N VAL A 153 -0.54 -22.56 -30.32
CA VAL A 153 -0.47 -21.31 -31.10
C VAL A 153 -0.52 -21.59 -32.62
N LYS A 154 0.16 -22.63 -33.10
CA LYS A 154 0.10 -23.06 -34.52
C LYS A 154 -1.30 -23.49 -34.94
N SER A 155 -2.04 -24.17 -34.06
CA SER A 155 -3.39 -24.65 -34.36
C SER A 155 -4.41 -23.53 -34.62
N LEU A 156 -4.11 -22.31 -34.17
CA LEU A 156 -4.94 -21.12 -34.41
C LEU A 156 -4.69 -20.49 -35.78
N VAL A 157 -3.61 -20.86 -36.48
CA VAL A 157 -3.36 -20.42 -37.87
C VAL A 157 -4.23 -21.27 -38.79
N PRO A 158 -5.12 -20.67 -39.62
CA PRO A 158 -5.95 -21.42 -40.53
C PRO A 158 -5.10 -22.22 -41.52
N ALA A 159 -5.51 -23.46 -41.82
CA ALA A 159 -4.79 -24.32 -42.75
C ALA A 159 -4.65 -23.74 -44.18
N THR A 160 -5.45 -22.72 -44.51
CA THR A 160 -5.42 -21.99 -45.79
C THR A 160 -4.35 -20.90 -45.86
N VAL A 161 -3.59 -20.67 -44.78
CA VAL A 161 -2.54 -19.65 -44.69
C VAL A 161 -1.17 -20.33 -44.69
N GLU A 162 -0.30 -19.92 -45.62
CA GLU A 162 1.12 -20.29 -45.58
C GLU A 162 1.87 -19.28 -44.69
N ALA A 163 2.34 -19.74 -43.54
CA ALA A 163 3.02 -18.92 -42.52
C ALA A 163 4.37 -19.53 -42.12
N ALA A 164 5.23 -19.77 -43.12
CA ALA A 164 6.47 -20.51 -42.95
C ALA A 164 7.46 -19.78 -42.02
N ASP A 165 7.57 -18.46 -42.15
CA ASP A 165 8.49 -17.65 -41.34
C ASP A 165 8.01 -17.57 -39.89
N PHE A 166 6.70 -17.34 -39.70
CA PHE A 166 6.09 -17.39 -38.36
C PHE A 166 6.27 -18.74 -37.68
N PHE A 167 6.00 -19.86 -38.38
CA PHE A 167 6.19 -21.20 -37.82
C PHE A 167 7.65 -21.49 -37.48
N TYR A 168 8.59 -21.09 -38.34
CA TYR A 168 10.02 -21.22 -38.10
C TYR A 168 10.46 -20.40 -36.87
N ALA A 169 9.96 -19.16 -36.72
CA ALA A 169 10.26 -18.33 -35.56
C ALA A 169 9.69 -18.92 -34.26
N LEU A 170 8.47 -19.47 -34.31
CA LEU A 170 7.82 -20.11 -33.17
C LEU A 170 8.52 -21.41 -32.75
N ASP A 171 9.07 -22.17 -33.70
CA ASP A 171 9.81 -23.41 -33.41
C ASP A 171 11.11 -23.18 -32.63
N LYS A 172 11.69 -21.97 -32.73
CA LYS A 172 12.86 -21.58 -31.92
C LYS A 172 12.55 -21.32 -30.45
N THR A 173 11.28 -21.23 -30.05
CA THR A 173 10.89 -21.05 -28.65
C THR A 173 11.22 -22.32 -27.84
N SER A 174 11.54 -22.23 -26.56
CA SER A 174 11.81 -23.37 -25.68
C SER A 174 11.27 -23.07 -24.29
N ASP A 175 11.30 -24.04 -23.38
CA ASP A 175 10.83 -23.83 -22.00
C ASP A 175 11.64 -22.77 -21.25
N LYS A 176 12.86 -22.45 -21.73
CA LYS A 176 13.74 -21.39 -21.21
C LYS A 176 13.60 -20.06 -21.97
N SER A 177 12.67 -19.98 -22.91
CA SER A 177 12.59 -18.85 -23.82
C SER A 177 11.81 -17.70 -23.21
N HIS A 178 12.53 -16.62 -22.90
CA HIS A 178 11.99 -15.36 -22.42
C HIS A 178 11.90 -14.32 -23.54
N LYS A 179 11.28 -14.68 -24.67
CA LYS A 179 11.16 -13.77 -25.84
C LYS A 179 10.58 -12.43 -25.39
N LYS A 180 11.18 -11.31 -25.83
CA LYS A 180 10.67 -9.97 -25.48
C LYS A 180 9.31 -9.72 -26.15
N LEU A 181 8.48 -8.86 -25.55
CA LEU A 181 7.20 -8.46 -26.16
C LEU A 181 7.38 -7.82 -27.53
N SER A 182 8.45 -7.04 -27.72
CA SER A 182 8.79 -6.47 -29.03
C SER A 182 9.08 -7.54 -30.09
N THR A 183 9.73 -8.64 -29.71
CA THR A 183 9.99 -9.77 -30.60
C THR A 183 8.68 -10.47 -30.97
N ILE A 184 7.80 -10.71 -30.00
CA ILE A 184 6.47 -11.31 -30.27
C ILE A 184 5.67 -10.42 -31.22
N ASN A 185 5.64 -9.11 -30.97
CA ASN A 185 4.90 -8.17 -31.83
C ASN A 185 5.45 -8.16 -33.26
N ALA A 186 6.79 -8.14 -33.44
CA ALA A 186 7.41 -8.21 -34.76
C ALA A 186 7.09 -9.53 -35.49
N GLU A 187 7.08 -10.67 -34.77
CA GLU A 187 6.71 -11.96 -35.36
C GLU A 187 5.21 -12.00 -35.77
N ILE A 188 4.33 -11.35 -35.02
CA ILE A 188 2.90 -11.21 -35.38
C ILE A 188 2.71 -10.23 -36.55
N GLU A 189 3.50 -9.16 -36.63
CA GLU A 189 3.50 -8.24 -37.77
C GLU A 189 3.97 -8.96 -39.06
N SER A 190 5.01 -9.79 -38.96
CA SER A 190 5.46 -10.66 -40.06
C SER A 190 4.37 -11.64 -40.50
N LEU A 191 3.66 -12.27 -39.55
CA LEU A 191 2.49 -13.11 -39.87
C LEU A 191 1.40 -12.29 -40.57
N GLY A 192 1.24 -11.02 -40.23
CA GLY A 192 0.39 -10.08 -40.94
C GLY A 192 0.77 -9.94 -42.42
N ALA A 193 2.07 -9.82 -42.71
CA ALA A 193 2.54 -9.80 -44.09
C ALA A 193 2.27 -11.13 -44.82
N GLU A 194 2.54 -12.27 -44.19
CA GLU A 194 2.29 -13.62 -44.75
C GLU A 194 0.79 -13.88 -45.00
N THR A 195 -0.09 -13.35 -44.15
CA THR A 195 -1.56 -13.48 -44.29
C THR A 195 -2.19 -12.50 -45.27
N SER A 196 -1.46 -11.49 -45.76
CA SER A 196 -2.02 -10.43 -46.61
C SER A 196 -2.45 -10.90 -48.00
N SER A 197 -1.95 -12.06 -48.45
CA SER A 197 -2.33 -12.72 -49.71
C SER A 197 -3.57 -13.64 -49.58
N SER A 198 -4.06 -13.84 -48.35
CA SER A 198 -5.21 -14.70 -48.07
C SER A 198 -6.54 -14.01 -48.44
N LYS A 199 -7.60 -14.79 -48.65
CA LYS A 199 -8.96 -14.26 -48.96
C LYS A 199 -9.65 -13.58 -47.77
N LEU A 200 -8.92 -13.19 -46.72
CA LEU A 200 -9.46 -12.57 -45.53
C LEU A 200 -9.69 -11.07 -45.75
N THR A 201 -10.80 -10.55 -45.21
CA THR A 201 -10.98 -9.10 -45.11
C THR A 201 -10.00 -8.50 -44.10
N ALA A 202 -9.71 -7.20 -44.18
CA ALA A 202 -8.83 -6.52 -43.24
C ALA A 202 -9.29 -6.66 -41.77
N ALA A 203 -10.59 -6.70 -41.52
CA ALA A 203 -11.16 -6.92 -40.19
C ALA A 203 -10.91 -8.35 -39.68
N GLN A 204 -11.12 -9.36 -40.53
CA GLN A 204 -10.86 -10.76 -40.20
C GLN A 204 -9.37 -11.04 -39.99
N GLN A 205 -8.51 -10.43 -40.82
CA GLN A 205 -7.06 -10.54 -40.66
C GLN A 205 -6.62 -9.94 -39.32
N ARG A 206 -7.11 -8.75 -38.96
CA ARG A 206 -6.80 -8.13 -37.66
C ARG A 206 -7.26 -8.99 -36.49
N GLU A 207 -8.49 -9.51 -36.54
CA GLU A 207 -9.01 -10.42 -35.52
C GLU A 207 -8.18 -11.69 -35.37
N LEU A 208 -7.73 -12.27 -36.48
CA LEU A 208 -6.87 -13.45 -36.47
C LEU A 208 -5.52 -13.14 -35.82
N LEU A 209 -4.88 -12.04 -36.21
CA LEU A 209 -3.59 -11.61 -35.65
C LEU A 209 -3.70 -11.27 -34.16
N ASP A 210 -4.79 -10.63 -33.74
CA ASP A 210 -5.07 -10.34 -32.33
C ASP A 210 -5.21 -11.64 -31.52
N THR A 211 -5.96 -12.61 -32.04
CA THR A 211 -6.18 -13.94 -31.42
C THR A 211 -4.85 -14.70 -31.30
N ILE A 212 -4.11 -14.86 -32.40
CA ILE A 212 -2.81 -15.56 -32.38
C ILE A 212 -1.82 -14.82 -31.48
N GLY A 213 -1.79 -13.49 -31.54
CA GLY A 213 -0.96 -12.65 -30.67
C GLY A 213 -1.29 -12.84 -29.19
N GLY A 214 -2.57 -12.88 -28.83
CA GLY A 214 -3.04 -13.18 -27.47
C GLY A 214 -2.57 -14.57 -27.00
N ALA A 215 -2.74 -15.59 -27.83
CA ALA A 215 -2.30 -16.95 -27.53
C ALA A 215 -0.79 -17.05 -27.33
N TYR A 216 -0.02 -16.41 -28.21
CA TYR A 216 1.43 -16.44 -28.15
C TYR A 216 1.98 -15.70 -26.92
N ARG A 217 1.38 -14.56 -26.56
CA ARG A 217 1.68 -13.85 -25.32
C ARG A 217 1.39 -14.70 -24.08
N ALA A 218 0.21 -15.34 -24.02
CA ALA A 218 -0.19 -16.19 -22.90
C ALA A 218 0.75 -17.39 -22.73
N ALA A 219 1.07 -18.09 -23.82
CA ALA A 219 2.01 -19.22 -23.83
C ALA A 219 3.42 -18.82 -23.33
N THR A 220 3.94 -17.69 -23.80
CA THR A 220 5.26 -17.20 -23.40
C THR A 220 5.27 -16.76 -21.92
N ALA A 221 4.22 -16.09 -21.47
CA ALA A 221 4.12 -15.66 -20.07
C ALA A 221 3.94 -16.85 -19.11
N LEU A 222 3.23 -17.90 -19.51
CA LEU A 222 3.13 -19.12 -18.71
C LEU A 222 4.51 -19.77 -18.49
N ASN A 223 5.39 -19.78 -19.49
CA ASN A 223 6.77 -20.25 -19.32
C ASN A 223 7.55 -19.40 -18.33
N ARG A 224 7.46 -18.06 -18.42
CA ARG A 224 8.09 -17.15 -17.45
C ARG A 224 7.58 -17.38 -16.03
N PHE A 225 6.27 -17.44 -15.82
CA PHE A 225 5.69 -17.70 -14.51
C PHE A 225 6.13 -19.06 -13.94
N SER A 226 6.21 -20.08 -14.79
CA SER A 226 6.65 -21.42 -14.39
C SER A 226 8.13 -21.46 -13.98
N GLU A 227 8.98 -20.71 -14.67
CA GLU A 227 10.39 -20.55 -14.30
C GLU A 227 10.52 -19.78 -12.99
N MET A 228 9.76 -18.70 -12.81
CA MET A 228 9.73 -17.94 -11.55
C MET A 228 9.26 -18.81 -10.38
N TYR A 229 8.25 -19.65 -10.58
CA TYR A 229 7.76 -20.59 -9.58
C TYR A 229 8.82 -21.64 -9.20
N SER A 230 9.48 -22.23 -10.20
CA SER A 230 10.57 -23.19 -10.00
C SER A 230 11.77 -22.54 -9.27
N ALA A 231 12.13 -21.32 -9.65
CA ALA A 231 13.24 -20.56 -9.06
C ALA A 231 12.99 -20.18 -7.59
N ALA A 232 11.72 -20.00 -7.20
CA ALA A 232 11.34 -19.75 -5.81
C ALA A 232 11.43 -21.01 -4.92
N GLN A 233 11.93 -22.14 -5.45
CA GLN A 233 12.04 -23.43 -4.76
C GLN A 233 10.71 -23.92 -4.17
N VAL A 234 9.60 -23.54 -4.80
CA VAL A 234 8.26 -23.89 -4.31
C VAL A 234 7.92 -25.33 -4.69
N ASP A 235 7.91 -25.62 -5.99
CA ASP A 235 7.67 -26.95 -6.55
C ASP A 235 7.96 -26.92 -8.07
N SER A 236 7.63 -27.98 -8.79
CA SER A 236 7.75 -28.07 -10.25
C SER A 236 6.61 -27.34 -10.99
N LYS A 237 6.85 -27.03 -12.28
CA LYS A 237 5.84 -26.48 -13.20
C LYS A 237 4.57 -27.33 -13.26
N SER A 238 4.68 -28.67 -13.27
CA SER A 238 3.52 -29.55 -13.31
C SER A 238 2.68 -29.42 -12.04
N THR A 239 3.34 -29.36 -10.88
CA THR A 239 2.65 -29.20 -9.59
C THR A 239 1.89 -27.88 -9.50
N LEU A 240 2.45 -26.76 -9.98
CA LEU A 240 1.74 -25.48 -10.04
C LEU A 240 0.40 -25.59 -10.77
N ILE A 241 0.41 -26.28 -11.92
CA ILE A 241 -0.76 -26.42 -12.79
C ILE A 241 -1.78 -27.37 -12.16
N GLU A 242 -1.34 -28.50 -11.61
CA GLU A 242 -2.22 -29.44 -10.92
C GLU A 242 -2.91 -28.78 -9.72
N ARG A 243 -2.18 -27.97 -8.94
CA ARG A 243 -2.76 -27.19 -7.84
C ARG A 243 -3.74 -26.13 -8.33
N PHE A 244 -3.43 -25.40 -9.40
CA PHE A 244 -4.39 -24.49 -10.01
C PHE A 244 -5.67 -25.22 -10.45
N ARG A 245 -5.54 -26.33 -11.18
CA ARG A 245 -6.69 -27.13 -11.67
C ARG A 245 -7.51 -27.68 -10.52
N HIS A 246 -6.86 -28.14 -9.45
CA HIS A 246 -7.53 -28.58 -8.23
C HIS A 246 -8.50 -27.50 -7.70
N HIS A 247 -8.04 -26.25 -7.59
CA HIS A 247 -8.89 -25.14 -7.16
C HIS A 247 -9.96 -24.78 -8.19
N TYR A 248 -9.60 -24.76 -9.48
CA TYR A 248 -10.54 -24.43 -10.57
C TYR A 248 -11.70 -25.43 -10.68
N GLU A 249 -11.43 -26.73 -10.57
CA GLU A 249 -12.45 -27.78 -10.53
C GLU A 249 -13.38 -27.64 -9.31
N GLY A 250 -12.84 -27.23 -8.15
CA GLY A 250 -13.62 -26.90 -6.96
C GLY A 250 -14.59 -25.75 -7.21
N VAL A 251 -14.11 -24.66 -7.81
CA VAL A 251 -14.96 -23.49 -8.17
C VAL A 251 -16.02 -23.85 -9.21
N CYS A 252 -15.72 -24.77 -10.13
CA CYS A 252 -16.69 -25.28 -11.11
C CYS A 252 -17.74 -26.23 -10.52
N GLY A 253 -17.65 -26.60 -9.23
CA GLY A 253 -18.58 -27.54 -8.60
C GLY A 253 -18.41 -28.99 -9.06
N ILE A 254 -17.26 -29.32 -9.68
CA ILE A 254 -16.93 -30.69 -10.12
C ILE A 254 -16.51 -31.54 -8.90
N ARG A 255 -16.04 -30.88 -7.83
CA ARG A 255 -15.55 -31.51 -6.60
C ARG A 255 -16.37 -31.08 -5.39
N GLU A 256 -16.33 -31.91 -4.35
CA GLU A 256 -16.99 -31.59 -3.08
C GLU A 256 -16.51 -30.26 -2.48
N PRO A 257 -17.43 -29.50 -1.86
CA PRO A 257 -17.07 -28.27 -1.18
C PRO A 257 -16.08 -28.41 -0.04
N ASP A 258 -14.88 -27.86 -0.24
CA ASP A 258 -13.96 -27.55 0.84
C ASP A 258 -14.23 -26.14 1.39
N ARG A 259 -13.80 -25.92 2.63
CA ARG A 259 -14.00 -24.61 3.29
C ARG A 259 -13.20 -23.50 2.63
N LEU A 260 -12.07 -23.83 2.01
CA LEU A 260 -11.13 -22.86 1.46
C LEU A 260 -11.70 -22.19 0.22
N TYR A 261 -12.08 -22.96 -0.80
CA TYR A 261 -12.63 -22.38 -2.03
C TYR A 261 -13.98 -21.69 -1.80
N MET A 262 -14.79 -22.18 -0.86
CA MET A 262 -16.05 -21.53 -0.48
C MET A 262 -15.80 -20.15 0.11
N ALA A 263 -14.78 -20.01 0.98
CA ALA A 263 -14.36 -18.72 1.50
C ALA A 263 -13.83 -17.82 0.37
N HIS A 264 -13.01 -18.33 -0.54
CA HIS A 264 -12.52 -17.54 -1.69
C HIS A 264 -13.63 -17.04 -2.60
N SER A 265 -14.60 -17.90 -2.94
CA SER A 265 -15.72 -17.54 -3.80
C SER A 265 -16.58 -16.45 -3.16
N ARG A 266 -16.87 -16.58 -1.87
CA ARG A 266 -17.67 -15.58 -1.13
C ARG A 266 -16.91 -14.29 -0.89
N LEU A 267 -15.60 -14.34 -0.65
CA LEU A 267 -14.76 -13.15 -0.57
C LEU A 267 -14.75 -12.42 -1.92
N PHE A 268 -14.65 -13.16 -3.04
CA PHE A 268 -14.69 -12.56 -4.36
C PHE A 268 -16.06 -11.92 -4.64
N ASP A 269 -17.13 -12.69 -4.54
CA ASP A 269 -18.47 -12.23 -4.91
C ASP A 269 -19.01 -11.16 -3.95
N GLY A 270 -18.65 -11.23 -2.66
CA GLY A 270 -19.17 -10.33 -1.62
C GLY A 270 -18.31 -9.11 -1.30
N PHE A 271 -17.06 -9.05 -1.79
CA PHE A 271 -16.18 -7.90 -1.57
C PHE A 271 -15.52 -7.43 -2.88
N ILE A 272 -14.72 -8.30 -3.51
CA ILE A 272 -13.90 -7.94 -4.68
C ILE A 272 -14.77 -7.52 -5.86
N ALA A 273 -15.87 -8.22 -6.11
CA ALA A 273 -16.75 -7.95 -7.24
C ALA A 273 -17.70 -6.77 -7.01
N THR A 274 -18.11 -6.56 -5.76
CA THR A 274 -19.06 -5.52 -5.34
C THR A 274 -18.41 -4.17 -5.10
N GLY A 275 -17.09 -4.14 -4.83
CA GLY A 275 -16.38 -2.91 -4.57
C GLY A 275 -16.72 -2.29 -3.23
N LEU A 276 -16.93 -3.14 -2.21
CA LEU A 276 -17.18 -2.63 -0.87
C LEU A 276 -15.93 -1.86 -0.38
N PRO A 277 -16.13 -0.83 0.46
CA PRO A 277 -15.05 0.05 0.86
C PRO A 277 -14.05 -0.58 1.84
N ASP A 278 -14.44 -1.67 2.53
CA ASP A 278 -13.63 -2.30 3.57
C ASP A 278 -13.88 -3.82 3.68
N ALA A 279 -12.80 -4.59 3.82
CA ALA A 279 -12.79 -6.04 4.05
C ALA A 279 -12.29 -6.43 5.45
N SER A 280 -11.98 -5.48 6.32
CA SER A 280 -11.40 -5.70 7.65
C SER A 280 -12.22 -6.70 8.49
N ASP A 281 -13.55 -6.58 8.46
CA ASP A 281 -14.50 -7.44 9.17
C ASP A 281 -15.05 -8.61 8.31
N ASN A 282 -14.40 -8.92 7.17
CA ASN A 282 -14.87 -9.97 6.29
C ASN A 282 -14.53 -11.36 6.84
N SER A 283 -15.54 -12.07 7.37
CA SER A 283 -15.37 -13.43 7.92
C SER A 283 -14.73 -14.46 6.96
N HIS A 284 -14.84 -14.27 5.64
CA HIS A 284 -14.21 -15.15 4.66
C HIS A 284 -12.72 -14.85 4.50
N LEU A 285 -12.34 -13.58 4.53
CA LEU A 285 -10.93 -13.16 4.62
C LEU A 285 -10.27 -13.78 5.86
N ASP A 286 -10.93 -13.68 7.02
CA ASP A 286 -10.43 -14.26 8.27
C ASP A 286 -10.31 -15.78 8.20
N CYS A 287 -11.29 -16.46 7.61
CA CYS A 287 -11.24 -17.90 7.42
C CYS A 287 -10.00 -18.32 6.61
N ILE A 288 -9.73 -17.64 5.50
CA ILE A 288 -8.55 -17.92 4.65
C ILE A 288 -7.26 -17.62 5.42
N PHE A 289 -7.20 -16.50 6.14
CA PHE A 289 -6.04 -16.15 6.95
C PHE A 289 -5.76 -17.19 8.05
N ILE A 290 -6.79 -17.66 8.75
CA ILE A 290 -6.66 -18.72 9.77
C ILE A 290 -6.13 -20.02 9.16
N ILE A 291 -6.61 -20.40 7.97
CA ILE A 291 -6.11 -21.59 7.25
C ILE A 291 -4.63 -21.42 6.93
N PHE A 292 -4.25 -20.27 6.36
CA PHE A 292 -2.85 -19.96 6.06
C PHE A 292 -1.97 -19.99 7.32
N SER A 293 -2.38 -19.30 8.39
CA SER A 293 -1.66 -19.26 9.67
C SER A 293 -1.43 -20.65 10.26
N ARG A 294 -2.42 -21.56 10.17
CA ARG A 294 -2.25 -22.95 10.60
C ARG A 294 -1.23 -23.70 9.74
N GLN A 295 -1.26 -23.53 8.42
CA GLN A 295 -0.33 -24.20 7.50
C GLN A 295 1.12 -23.77 7.69
N VAL A 296 1.36 -22.54 8.15
CA VAL A 296 2.69 -22.03 8.48
C VAL A 296 3.03 -22.14 9.97
N ALA A 297 2.22 -22.87 10.75
CA ALA A 297 2.39 -23.03 12.19
C ALA A 297 2.58 -21.68 12.93
N ALA A 298 1.83 -20.66 12.53
CA ALA A 298 1.87 -19.35 13.15
C ALA A 298 1.37 -19.42 14.60
N ARG A 299 2.03 -18.69 15.48
CA ARG A 299 1.70 -18.55 16.90
C ARG A 299 0.86 -17.29 17.11
N SER A 300 -0.07 -17.36 18.04
CA SER A 300 -0.85 -16.21 18.49
C SER A 300 -0.09 -15.46 19.59
N VAL A 301 -0.24 -14.14 19.60
CA VAL A 301 0.31 -13.26 20.65
C VAL A 301 -0.40 -13.54 21.98
N GLU A 302 -1.73 -13.66 21.93
CA GLU A 302 -2.61 -13.96 23.06
C GLU A 302 -2.34 -15.35 23.65
N GLY A 303 -1.96 -16.31 22.81
CA GLY A 303 -1.57 -17.65 23.23
C GLY A 303 -0.17 -17.75 23.85
N PHE A 304 0.63 -16.68 23.81
CA PHE A 304 1.99 -16.68 24.34
C PHE A 304 2.04 -16.11 25.76
N GLY A 305 1.90 -17.01 26.74
CA GLY A 305 1.79 -16.69 28.17
C GLY A 305 2.78 -15.63 28.69
N PRO A 306 4.10 -15.73 28.44
CA PRO A 306 5.06 -14.74 28.95
C PRO A 306 4.81 -13.31 28.48
N LEU A 307 4.40 -13.13 27.22
CA LEU A 307 4.09 -11.81 26.68
C LEU A 307 2.76 -11.28 27.22
N TYR A 308 1.75 -12.14 27.34
CA TYR A 308 0.49 -11.77 27.97
C TYR A 308 0.68 -11.33 29.44
N GLN A 309 1.54 -12.01 30.21
CA GLN A 309 1.87 -11.59 31.58
C GLN A 309 2.58 -10.23 31.63
N LEU A 310 3.47 -9.95 30.68
CA LEU A 310 4.09 -8.63 30.56
C LEU A 310 3.05 -7.55 30.26
N MET A 311 2.13 -7.80 29.32
CA MET A 311 1.06 -6.87 28.99
C MET A 311 0.20 -6.56 30.22
N LEU A 312 -0.26 -7.58 30.94
CA LEU A 312 -1.02 -7.40 32.18
C LEU A 312 -0.25 -6.57 33.21
N ALA A 313 1.02 -6.90 33.48
CA ALA A 313 1.85 -6.14 34.41
C ALA A 313 2.05 -4.68 33.99
N SER A 314 2.06 -4.41 32.68
CA SER A 314 2.16 -3.06 32.12
C SER A 314 0.82 -2.33 32.02
N GLU A 315 -0.33 -2.98 32.16
CA GLU A 315 -1.64 -2.32 32.10
C GLU A 315 -2.20 -2.00 33.50
N GLU A 316 -1.61 -2.55 34.56
CA GLU A 316 -2.05 -2.33 35.93
C GLU A 316 -2.00 -0.86 36.37
N ASP A 317 -3.02 -0.46 37.15
CA ASP A 317 -3.14 0.90 37.66
C ASP A 317 -2.01 1.29 38.63
N LEU A 318 -1.43 0.33 39.33
CA LEU A 318 -0.26 0.54 40.18
C LEU A 318 0.84 -0.39 39.71
N ARG A 319 1.60 0.07 38.72
CA ARG A 319 2.71 -0.69 38.15
C ARG A 319 3.82 -0.85 39.17
N ASP A 320 4.12 -2.10 39.53
CA ASP A 320 5.31 -2.44 40.28
C ASP A 320 6.48 -2.64 39.29
N PRO A 321 7.50 -1.76 39.30
CA PRO A 321 8.67 -1.92 38.42
C PRO A 321 9.35 -3.28 38.59
N VAL A 322 9.31 -3.86 39.80
CA VAL A 322 9.87 -5.18 40.07
C VAL A 322 9.08 -6.27 39.34
N VAL A 323 7.75 -6.18 39.33
CA VAL A 323 6.89 -7.16 38.63
C VAL A 323 7.06 -7.04 37.11
N ILE A 324 7.22 -5.82 36.59
CA ILE A 324 7.50 -5.58 35.17
C ILE A 324 8.84 -6.19 34.78
N GLU A 325 9.91 -5.91 35.53
CA GLU A 325 11.24 -6.47 35.26
C GLU A 325 11.27 -7.99 35.39
N GLN A 326 10.56 -8.56 36.38
CA GLN A 326 10.38 -10.01 36.48
C GLN A 326 9.64 -10.59 35.26
N SER A 327 8.65 -9.88 34.73
CA SER A 327 7.90 -10.29 33.54
C SER A 327 8.77 -10.25 32.29
N PHE A 328 9.60 -9.21 32.12
CA PHE A 328 10.64 -9.19 31.08
C PHE A 328 11.61 -10.35 31.21
N ALA A 329 12.15 -10.61 32.41
CA ALA A 329 13.07 -11.71 32.63
C ALA A 329 12.44 -13.08 32.32
N ARG A 330 11.14 -13.26 32.58
CA ARG A 330 10.39 -14.47 32.19
C ARG A 330 10.24 -14.56 30.67
N LEU A 331 9.90 -13.46 30.01
CA LEU A 331 9.80 -13.38 28.56
C LEU A 331 11.12 -13.74 27.88
N GLU A 332 12.23 -13.13 28.31
CA GLU A 332 13.57 -13.29 27.72
C GLU A 332 14.16 -14.70 27.92
N ARG A 333 13.80 -15.38 29.02
CA ARG A 333 14.25 -16.75 29.30
C ARG A 333 13.45 -17.81 28.55
N HIS A 334 12.32 -17.45 27.94
CA HIS A 334 11.49 -18.41 27.22
C HIS A 334 12.19 -18.85 25.93
N SER A 335 12.15 -20.14 25.59
CA SER A 335 12.81 -20.69 24.40
C SER A 335 12.34 -20.04 23.09
N ASP A 336 11.07 -19.63 23.05
CA ASP A 336 10.47 -18.96 21.90
C ASP A 336 10.66 -17.44 21.87
N TYR A 337 11.39 -16.85 22.84
CA TYR A 337 11.66 -15.41 22.87
C TYR A 337 12.18 -14.83 21.54
N PRO A 338 13.05 -15.50 20.75
CA PRO A 338 13.51 -14.96 19.47
C PRO A 338 12.39 -14.60 18.49
N LEU A 339 11.22 -15.26 18.55
CA LEU A 339 10.05 -14.94 17.73
C LEU A 339 9.25 -13.73 18.23
N PHE A 340 9.37 -13.43 19.52
CA PHE A 340 8.62 -12.38 20.22
C PHE A 340 9.49 -11.20 20.66
N ALA A 341 10.79 -11.22 20.37
CA ALA A 341 11.74 -10.21 20.81
C ALA A 341 11.33 -8.79 20.40
N ALA A 342 10.78 -8.62 19.20
CA ALA A 342 10.25 -7.33 18.73
C ALA A 342 9.13 -6.78 19.64
N PHE A 343 8.26 -7.65 20.16
CA PHE A 343 7.19 -7.26 21.10
C PHE A 343 7.78 -6.82 22.45
N GLY A 344 8.78 -7.55 22.95
CA GLY A 344 9.49 -7.18 24.18
C GLY A 344 10.20 -5.83 24.05
N VAL A 345 10.89 -5.59 22.94
CA VAL A 345 11.55 -4.30 22.66
C VAL A 345 10.53 -3.16 22.57
N GLN A 346 9.39 -3.37 21.91
CA GLN A 346 8.34 -2.36 21.82
C GLN A 346 7.71 -2.05 23.18
N ALA A 347 7.46 -3.08 24.01
CA ALA A 347 6.97 -2.89 25.37
C ALA A 347 7.96 -2.07 26.21
N ARG A 348 9.28 -2.33 26.08
CA ARG A 348 10.31 -1.48 26.71
C ARG A 348 10.26 -0.05 26.20
N ALA A 349 10.15 0.15 24.88
CA ALA A 349 10.08 1.48 24.29
C ALA A 349 8.90 2.30 24.85
N ALA A 350 7.74 1.66 25.02
CA ALA A 350 6.56 2.28 25.64
C ALA A 350 6.82 2.66 27.10
N LEU A 351 7.38 1.76 27.91
CA LEU A 351 7.69 2.04 29.32
C LEU A 351 8.74 3.15 29.49
N THR A 352 9.79 3.14 28.67
CA THR A 352 10.80 4.21 28.61
C THR A 352 10.18 5.55 28.23
N LEU A 353 9.24 5.56 27.27
CA LEU A 353 8.54 6.76 26.88
C LEU A 353 7.70 7.33 28.03
N GLU A 354 7.03 6.47 28.81
CA GLU A 354 6.26 6.89 29.98
C GLU A 354 7.13 7.49 31.10
N GLN A 355 8.39 7.07 31.20
CA GLN A 355 9.37 7.67 32.10
C GLN A 355 9.87 9.05 31.61
N GLY A 356 9.44 9.49 30.42
CA GLY A 356 9.86 10.75 29.80
C GLY A 356 11.17 10.66 28.99
N GLU A 357 11.74 9.47 28.85
CA GLU A 357 13.02 9.24 28.18
C GLU A 357 12.85 9.11 26.65
N THR A 358 12.40 10.20 26.00
CA THR A 358 12.03 10.22 24.57
C THR A 358 13.16 9.79 23.62
N ALA A 359 14.42 10.13 23.93
CA ALA A 359 15.58 9.76 23.11
C ALA A 359 15.84 8.25 23.13
N GLN A 360 15.82 7.63 24.32
CA GLN A 360 16.01 6.18 24.46
C GLN A 360 14.81 5.41 23.86
N ALA A 361 13.59 5.92 24.05
CA ALA A 361 12.40 5.34 23.42
C ALA A 361 12.51 5.33 21.89
N LEU A 362 13.00 6.42 21.27
CA LEU A 362 13.23 6.49 19.83
C LEU A 362 14.23 5.42 19.35
N GLU A 363 15.34 5.23 20.06
CA GLU A 363 16.33 4.19 19.73
C GLU A 363 15.72 2.79 19.79
N LEU A 364 14.92 2.52 20.82
CA LEU A 364 14.21 1.25 20.98
C LEU A 364 13.20 1.02 19.85
N TYR A 365 12.34 1.99 19.52
CA TYR A 365 11.40 1.87 18.39
C TYR A 365 12.11 1.64 17.06
N ARG A 366 13.22 2.34 16.80
CA ARG A 366 14.06 2.09 15.61
C ARG A 366 14.62 0.66 15.60
N SER A 367 14.99 0.12 16.76
CA SER A 367 15.52 -1.25 16.86
C SER A 367 14.48 -2.36 16.64
N VAL A 368 13.18 -2.04 16.66
CA VAL A 368 12.10 -3.00 16.31
C VAL A 368 12.09 -3.30 14.81
N LEU A 369 12.33 -2.30 13.96
CA LEU A 369 12.14 -2.43 12.51
C LEU A 369 13.08 -3.42 11.80
N PRO A 370 14.36 -3.59 12.20
CA PRO A 370 15.21 -4.64 11.68
C PRO A 370 14.63 -6.06 11.81
N TYR A 371 13.72 -6.31 12.76
CA TYR A 371 13.04 -7.61 12.85
C TYR A 371 12.11 -7.89 11.66
N ALA A 372 11.66 -6.85 10.94
CA ALA A 372 10.83 -6.99 9.75
C ALA A 372 11.52 -7.67 8.57
N GLU A 373 12.86 -7.67 8.55
CA GLU A 373 13.63 -8.44 7.57
C GLU A 373 13.46 -9.94 7.78
N LYS A 374 13.26 -10.36 9.04
CA LYS A 374 13.19 -11.76 9.43
C LYS A 374 11.75 -12.26 9.54
N GLN A 375 10.79 -11.41 9.88
CA GLN A 375 9.41 -11.78 10.20
C GLN A 375 8.41 -10.70 9.81
N GLN A 376 7.14 -11.05 9.57
CA GLN A 376 6.10 -10.05 9.35
C GLN A 376 5.61 -9.50 10.70
N LEU A 377 5.93 -8.23 10.98
CA LEU A 377 5.53 -7.59 12.25
C LEU A 377 4.10 -7.03 12.23
N GLY A 378 3.58 -6.66 11.05
CA GLY A 378 2.23 -6.09 10.93
C GLY A 378 2.07 -4.82 11.78
N HIS A 379 0.97 -4.76 12.54
CA HIS A 379 0.63 -3.62 13.39
C HIS A 379 1.75 -3.25 14.37
N LEU A 380 2.51 -4.24 14.87
CA LEU A 380 3.66 -3.99 15.76
C LEU A 380 4.66 -3.04 15.08
N GLY A 381 5.08 -3.40 13.87
CA GLY A 381 6.00 -2.57 13.10
C GLY A 381 5.38 -1.25 12.64
N PHE A 382 4.07 -1.23 12.34
CA PHE A 382 3.34 0.00 12.01
C PHE A 382 3.39 1.01 13.16
N TYR A 383 3.09 0.58 14.39
CA TYR A 383 3.15 1.43 15.58
C TYR A 383 4.59 1.86 15.89
N ALA A 384 5.55 0.93 15.82
CA ALA A 384 6.96 1.27 16.04
C ALA A 384 7.47 2.32 15.05
N ALA A 385 7.13 2.18 13.75
CA ALA A 385 7.48 3.18 12.74
C ALA A 385 6.78 4.53 12.99
N SER A 386 5.49 4.50 13.33
CA SER A 386 4.71 5.71 13.61
C SER A 386 5.26 6.49 14.80
N TYR A 387 5.60 5.79 15.89
CA TYR A 387 6.15 6.40 17.09
C TYR A 387 7.56 6.92 16.86
N ALA A 388 8.41 6.18 16.13
CA ALA A 388 9.72 6.67 15.72
C ALA A 388 9.61 7.96 14.88
N ILE A 389 8.70 8.01 13.91
CA ILE A 389 8.45 9.23 13.10
C ILE A 389 8.01 10.39 13.99
N ALA A 390 7.07 10.18 14.91
CA ALA A 390 6.56 11.24 15.80
C ALA A 390 7.65 11.78 16.74
N LEU A 391 8.44 10.88 17.35
CA LEU A 391 9.56 11.24 18.23
C LEU A 391 10.69 11.94 17.47
N GLU A 392 10.95 11.57 16.21
CA GLU A 392 11.89 12.30 15.35
C GLU A 392 11.43 13.73 15.06
N VAL A 393 10.13 13.92 14.75
CA VAL A 393 9.56 15.24 14.54
C VAL A 393 9.65 16.09 15.81
N MET A 394 9.46 15.50 16.99
CA MET A 394 9.60 16.18 18.30
C MET A 394 10.99 16.74 18.57
N GLN A 395 12.04 16.16 17.99
CA GLN A 395 13.41 16.65 18.20
C GLN A 395 13.65 18.02 17.53
N GLU A 396 12.72 18.50 16.68
CA GLU A 396 12.78 19.79 15.97
C GLU A 396 14.07 20.03 15.16
N THR A 397 14.85 18.98 14.93
CA THR A 397 16.05 19.06 14.11
C THR A 397 15.65 19.00 12.63
N PRO A 398 16.18 19.89 11.77
CA PRO A 398 15.95 19.82 10.34
C PRO A 398 16.41 18.45 9.83
N MET A 399 15.46 17.61 9.45
CA MET A 399 15.79 16.27 8.97
C MET A 399 16.33 16.36 7.55
N VAL A 400 17.37 15.57 7.25
CA VAL A 400 17.86 15.45 5.87
C VAL A 400 16.73 14.87 5.01
N PRO A 401 16.43 15.46 3.84
CA PRO A 401 15.42 14.92 2.94
C PRO A 401 15.62 13.43 2.68
N GLY A 402 14.57 12.65 2.92
CA GLY A 402 14.57 11.20 2.71
C GLY A 402 15.11 10.34 3.85
N TYR A 403 15.58 10.93 4.96
CA TYR A 403 16.03 10.18 6.13
C TYR A 403 14.92 9.30 6.73
N GLN A 404 13.67 9.79 6.73
CA GLN A 404 12.50 9.04 7.21
C GLN A 404 11.95 8.03 6.18
N ASN A 405 12.49 7.99 4.95
CA ASN A 405 11.91 7.16 3.88
C ASN A 405 11.78 5.67 4.24
N PRO A 406 12.73 5.03 4.95
CA PRO A 406 12.55 3.65 5.39
C PRO A 406 11.38 3.48 6.37
N LEU A 407 11.25 4.40 7.35
CA LEU A 407 10.16 4.39 8.33
C LEU A 407 8.80 4.61 7.65
N ILE A 408 8.73 5.63 6.79
CA ILE A 408 7.52 5.97 6.03
C ILE A 408 7.12 4.82 5.11
N SER A 409 8.07 4.24 4.37
CA SER A 409 7.78 3.12 3.47
C SER A 409 7.26 1.92 4.25
N TYR A 410 7.91 1.58 5.37
CA TYR A 410 7.47 0.47 6.20
C TYR A 410 6.08 0.70 6.80
N ARG A 411 5.83 1.91 7.32
CA ARG A 411 4.54 2.31 7.87
C ARG A 411 3.43 2.13 6.82
N ILE A 412 3.61 2.71 5.63
CA ILE A 412 2.62 2.63 4.55
C ILE A 412 2.40 1.17 4.12
N GLU A 413 3.45 0.36 4.01
CA GLU A 413 3.34 -1.06 3.63
C GLU A 413 2.63 -1.93 4.67
N SER A 414 2.57 -1.47 5.92
CA SER A 414 1.94 -2.18 7.05
C SER A 414 0.62 -1.53 7.48
N GLU A 415 0.24 -0.42 6.86
CA GLU A 415 -0.99 0.31 7.14
C GLU A 415 -2.18 -0.45 6.55
N PRO A 416 -3.19 -0.81 7.36
CA PRO A 416 -4.44 -1.32 6.81
C PRO A 416 -5.09 -0.19 6.01
N GLN A 417 -5.46 -0.46 4.76
CA GLN A 417 -6.29 0.48 4.02
C GLN A 417 -7.65 0.55 4.69
N ILE A 418 -8.11 1.76 4.99
CA ILE A 418 -9.42 2.03 5.57
C ILE A 418 -10.17 3.00 4.66
N ALA A 419 -11.50 2.92 4.67
CA ALA A 419 -12.31 3.92 4.02
C ALA A 419 -12.35 5.19 4.88
N GLU A 420 -11.73 6.27 4.40
CA GLU A 420 -11.79 7.57 5.05
C GLU A 420 -12.86 8.45 4.39
N LEU A 421 -13.79 8.97 5.20
CA LEU A 421 -14.70 10.02 4.77
C LEU A 421 -13.98 11.38 4.91
N HIS A 422 -13.61 11.98 3.78
CA HIS A 422 -13.07 13.34 3.79
C HIS A 422 -14.19 14.36 3.78
N VAL A 423 -14.31 15.12 4.86
CA VAL A 423 -15.20 16.28 4.95
C VAL A 423 -14.39 17.54 4.65
N ALA A 424 -14.91 18.40 3.78
CA ALA A 424 -14.31 19.71 3.53
C ALA A 424 -14.27 20.51 4.85
N TRP A 425 -13.11 21.04 5.20
CA TRP A 425 -12.95 21.83 6.42
C TRP A 425 -13.18 23.31 6.10
N PRO A 426 -13.94 24.04 6.94
CA PRO A 426 -14.16 25.45 6.71
C PRO A 426 -12.88 26.25 6.97
N THR A 427 -12.70 27.29 6.16
CA THR A 427 -11.71 28.34 6.36
C THR A 427 -12.41 29.65 6.68
N VAL A 428 -11.64 30.71 6.91
CA VAL A 428 -12.20 32.06 7.08
C VAL A 428 -12.84 32.64 5.81
N PHE A 429 -12.62 32.00 4.66
CA PHE A 429 -13.12 32.45 3.36
C PHE A 429 -14.37 31.68 2.93
N THR A 430 -14.39 30.36 3.14
CA THR A 430 -15.47 29.48 2.69
C THR A 430 -15.81 28.41 3.74
N PRO A 431 -17.10 28.05 3.90
CA PRO A 431 -17.51 26.95 4.76
C PRO A 431 -17.06 25.57 4.24
N PHE A 432 -16.76 25.46 2.95
CA PHE A 432 -16.31 24.22 2.31
C PHE A 432 -15.09 24.53 1.46
N ASN A 433 -13.90 24.24 1.99
CA ASN A 433 -12.65 24.37 1.25
C ASN A 433 -12.18 23.02 0.73
N GLU A 434 -11.63 23.01 -0.49
CA GLU A 434 -10.87 21.85 -0.95
C GLU A 434 -9.66 21.65 -0.04
N GLN A 435 -9.45 20.39 0.38
CA GLN A 435 -8.30 20.09 1.22
C GLN A 435 -7.01 20.22 0.39
N PRO A 436 -5.91 20.74 0.97
CA PRO A 436 -4.62 20.75 0.31
C PRO A 436 -4.20 19.32 -0.06
N GLU A 437 -3.73 19.15 -1.30
CA GLU A 437 -3.23 17.86 -1.75
C GLU A 437 -1.86 17.59 -1.12
N TRP A 438 -1.83 16.65 -0.17
CA TRP A 438 -0.59 16.22 0.46
C TRP A 438 -0.07 14.93 -0.17
N PRO A 439 1.21 14.88 -0.57
CA PRO A 439 1.86 13.64 -0.98
C PRO A 439 1.73 12.56 0.11
N ALA A 440 1.64 11.29 -0.30
CA ALA A 440 1.49 10.18 0.64
C ALA A 440 2.55 10.12 1.76
N PRO A 441 3.84 10.44 1.53
CA PRO A 441 4.81 10.54 2.63
C PRO A 441 4.45 11.58 3.69
N VAL A 442 3.91 12.73 3.30
CA VAL A 442 3.48 13.79 4.24
C VAL A 442 2.26 13.32 5.03
N ARG A 443 1.29 12.68 4.37
CA ARG A 443 0.11 12.10 5.03
C ARG A 443 0.50 11.03 6.05
N ALA A 444 1.48 10.19 5.72
CA ALA A 444 2.00 9.16 6.62
C ALA A 444 2.64 9.77 7.87
N VAL A 445 3.41 10.86 7.73
CA VAL A 445 3.98 11.59 8.87
C VAL A 445 2.89 12.21 9.73
N PHE A 446 1.94 12.92 9.13
CA PHE A 446 0.84 13.53 9.88
C PHE A 446 -0.02 12.50 10.62
N SER A 447 -0.33 11.38 9.96
CA SER A 447 -1.05 10.29 10.59
C SER A 447 -0.24 9.66 11.72
N SER A 448 1.09 9.50 11.57
CA SER A 448 1.95 9.01 12.65
C SER A 448 1.91 9.90 13.89
N ILE A 449 1.92 11.22 13.70
CA ILE A 449 1.79 12.21 14.78
C ILE A 449 0.42 12.09 15.45
N ARG A 450 -0.65 11.91 14.66
CA ARG A 450 -2.02 11.73 15.16
C ARG A 450 -2.15 10.47 16.01
N GLU A 451 -1.69 9.33 15.49
CA GLU A 451 -1.74 8.04 16.20
C GLU A 451 -0.97 8.14 17.51
N PHE A 452 0.27 8.63 17.47
CA PHE A 452 1.08 8.85 18.67
C PHE A 452 0.37 9.74 19.70
N ASN A 453 -0.12 10.90 19.28
CA ASN A 453 -0.80 11.84 20.18
C ASN A 453 -2.11 11.27 20.75
N ARG A 454 -2.87 10.49 19.98
CA ARG A 454 -4.09 9.81 20.44
C ARG A 454 -3.74 8.80 21.52
N ASP A 455 -2.76 7.93 21.25
CA ASP A 455 -2.39 6.86 22.17
C ASP A 455 -1.78 7.45 23.47
N MET A 456 -1.00 8.54 23.36
CA MET A 456 -0.51 9.27 24.54
C MET A 456 -1.63 9.95 25.36
N LEU A 457 -2.74 10.35 24.72
CA LEU A 457 -3.88 10.94 25.42
C LEU A 457 -4.66 9.91 26.24
N GLU A 458 -4.73 8.66 25.76
CA GLU A 458 -5.36 7.54 26.47
C GLU A 458 -4.55 7.12 27.71
N LEU A 459 -3.23 7.30 27.66
CA LEU A 459 -2.34 7.11 28.81
C LEU A 459 -2.46 8.31 29.77
N ALA A 460 -3.44 8.26 30.67
CA ALA A 460 -3.81 9.33 31.63
C ALA A 460 -2.67 9.84 32.56
N ARG A 461 -1.47 9.25 32.48
CA ARG A 461 -0.31 9.47 33.35
C ARG A 461 0.84 10.20 32.64
N MET A 462 0.69 10.51 31.35
CA MET A 462 1.75 11.14 30.55
C MET A 462 1.90 12.64 30.83
N SER A 463 3.16 13.07 30.98
CA SER A 463 3.49 14.50 31.02
C SER A 463 3.11 15.17 29.69
N ARG A 464 2.67 16.43 29.77
CA ARG A 464 2.37 17.26 28.58
C ARG A 464 3.58 17.47 27.67
N GLU A 465 4.79 17.25 28.18
CA GLU A 465 6.03 17.38 27.41
C GLU A 465 6.24 16.24 26.40
N ILE A 466 5.45 15.16 26.51
CA ILE A 466 5.65 13.96 25.70
C ILE A 466 4.79 13.98 24.42
N TYR A 467 3.88 14.95 24.26
CA TYR A 467 3.10 15.08 23.02
C TYR A 467 3.93 15.64 21.86
N CYS A 468 3.69 15.13 20.66
CA CYS A 468 4.28 15.66 19.45
C CYS A 468 3.53 16.92 19.01
N ASN A 469 4.12 18.10 19.26
CA ASN A 469 3.57 19.40 18.85
C ASN A 469 4.43 20.08 17.77
N PRO A 470 4.25 19.74 16.48
CA PRO A 470 4.98 20.38 15.40
C PRO A 470 4.58 21.85 15.17
N LEU A 471 3.51 22.34 15.83
CA LEU A 471 3.02 23.72 15.72
C LEU A 471 3.55 24.67 16.80
N LYS A 472 4.39 24.18 17.73
CA LYS A 472 4.98 24.95 18.83
C LYS A 472 5.63 26.26 18.36
N LYS A 473 6.34 26.23 17.22
CA LYS A 473 6.96 27.42 16.62
C LYS A 473 5.93 28.47 16.20
N LEU A 474 4.83 28.04 15.57
CA LEU A 474 3.76 28.95 15.16
C LEU A 474 3.02 29.49 16.38
N ASP A 475 2.76 28.65 17.39
CA ASP A 475 2.14 29.10 18.65
C ASP A 475 2.99 30.17 19.35
N GLY A 476 4.32 30.00 19.39
CA GLY A 476 5.23 31.03 19.91
C GLY A 476 5.26 32.33 19.09
N PHE A 477 5.03 32.27 17.78
CA PHE A 477 4.79 33.49 16.98
C PHE A 477 3.48 34.17 17.35
N MET A 478 2.42 33.39 17.59
CA MET A 478 1.12 33.91 18.00
C MET A 478 1.15 34.47 19.42
N GLU A 479 1.93 33.86 20.33
CA GLU A 479 2.24 34.42 21.65
C GLU A 479 2.79 35.84 21.53
N ALA A 480 3.86 36.00 20.74
CA ALA A 480 4.46 37.32 20.54
C ALA A 480 3.47 38.33 19.95
N PHE A 481 2.60 37.89 19.03
CA PHE A 481 1.53 38.72 18.49
C PHE A 481 0.53 39.17 19.56
N PHE A 482 0.01 38.26 20.38
CA PHE A 482 -0.98 38.59 21.42
C PHE A 482 -0.35 39.41 22.56
N GLN A 483 0.90 39.16 22.91
CA GLN A 483 1.64 40.00 23.86
C GLN A 483 1.82 41.44 23.33
N LEU A 484 2.05 41.60 22.03
CA LEU A 484 2.14 42.92 21.38
C LEU A 484 0.78 43.62 21.26
N LEU A 485 -0.31 42.87 21.22
CA LEU A 485 -1.67 43.40 21.16
C LEU A 485 -2.11 43.97 22.51
N GLY A 486 -1.82 43.27 23.61
CA GLY A 486 -2.16 43.68 24.98
C GLY A 486 -3.67 43.66 25.29
N GLU A 487 -4.03 43.94 26.54
CA GLU A 487 -5.44 44.09 26.94
C GLU A 487 -5.98 45.45 26.44
N GLY A 488 -6.88 45.41 25.45
CA GLY A 488 -7.46 46.62 24.82
C GLY A 488 -6.82 47.06 23.50
N GLY A 489 -6.07 46.16 22.84
CA GLY A 489 -5.38 46.44 21.59
C GLY A 489 -6.29 46.91 20.45
N ASP A 490 -5.89 48.00 19.79
CA ASP A 490 -6.56 48.59 18.63
C ASP A 490 -6.54 47.64 17.42
N GLU A 491 -7.72 47.23 16.98
CA GLU A 491 -7.95 46.32 15.84
C GLU A 491 -7.29 46.82 14.54
N ALA A 492 -7.17 48.14 14.35
CA ALA A 492 -6.52 48.75 13.20
C ALA A 492 -5.02 48.42 13.12
N ARG A 493 -4.42 47.90 14.20
CA ARG A 493 -2.99 47.58 14.29
C ARG A 493 -2.66 46.12 14.02
N PHE A 494 -3.64 45.23 13.90
CA PHE A 494 -3.45 43.78 13.74
C PHE A 494 -2.40 43.43 12.68
N GLY A 495 -2.53 44.00 11.46
CA GLY A 495 -1.60 43.74 10.36
C GLY A 495 -0.15 44.14 10.64
N LYS A 496 0.06 45.29 11.32
CA LYS A 496 1.40 45.75 11.72
C LYS A 496 1.98 44.89 12.83
N LEU A 497 1.15 44.50 13.81
CA LEU A 497 1.58 43.70 14.96
C LEU A 497 1.96 42.27 14.53
N ILE A 498 1.18 41.64 13.65
CA ILE A 498 1.54 40.30 13.15
C ILE A 498 2.82 40.33 12.32
N CYS A 499 3.05 41.38 11.50
CA CYS A 499 4.31 41.53 10.77
C CYS A 499 5.51 41.79 11.70
N LYS A 500 5.27 42.33 12.90
CA LYS A 500 6.29 42.51 13.94
C LYS A 500 6.58 41.18 14.65
N ALA A 501 5.56 40.37 14.92
CA ALA A 501 5.70 39.05 15.52
C ALA A 501 6.36 38.05 14.56
N ILE A 502 5.90 38.00 13.30
CA ILE A 502 6.40 37.12 12.24
C ILE A 502 7.17 37.96 11.22
N LYS A 503 8.50 37.94 11.34
CA LYS A 503 9.41 38.70 10.47
C LYS A 503 9.29 38.24 9.01
N SER A 504 9.66 39.10 8.07
CA SER A 504 9.62 38.83 6.61
C SER A 504 10.19 37.46 6.22
N LYS A 505 11.36 37.10 6.74
CA LYS A 505 12.00 35.81 6.47
C LYS A 505 11.19 34.61 6.93
N ASP A 506 10.42 34.75 8.02
CA ASP A 506 9.69 33.65 8.65
C ASP A 506 8.27 33.50 8.07
N ARG A 507 7.72 34.56 7.46
CA ARG A 507 6.42 34.52 6.76
C ARG A 507 6.38 33.59 5.54
N VAL A 508 7.53 33.41 4.88
CA VAL A 508 7.67 32.56 3.68
C VAL A 508 8.33 31.21 3.98
N ARG A 509 8.82 31.02 5.21
CA ARG A 509 9.43 29.76 5.65
C ARG A 509 8.37 28.86 6.23
N SER A 510 8.64 27.56 6.17
CA SER A 510 7.77 26.60 6.84
C SER A 510 7.78 26.79 8.36
N VAL A 511 6.60 26.61 8.96
CA VAL A 511 6.44 26.45 10.41
C VAL A 511 6.50 25.00 10.85
N LEU A 512 6.44 24.07 9.90
CA LEU A 512 6.56 22.63 10.11
C LEU A 512 7.94 22.14 9.67
N SER A 513 8.62 21.32 10.48
CA SER A 513 9.93 20.76 10.12
C SER A 513 9.86 19.73 8.97
N MET A 514 8.70 19.11 8.76
CA MET A 514 8.48 17.97 7.87
C MET A 514 7.67 18.28 6.59
N HIS A 515 7.13 19.49 6.47
CA HIS A 515 6.29 19.90 5.34
C HIS A 515 6.49 21.39 5.06
N THR A 516 6.18 21.87 3.85
CA THR A 516 6.47 23.25 3.42
C THR A 516 5.35 24.25 3.72
N ALA A 517 4.58 24.04 4.78
CA ALA A 517 3.46 24.92 5.13
C ALA A 517 3.92 26.20 5.85
N THR A 518 3.56 27.35 5.29
CA THR A 518 3.83 28.68 5.83
C THR A 518 2.87 29.04 6.98
N PRO A 519 3.17 30.08 7.79
CA PRO A 519 2.23 30.57 8.79
C PRO A 519 0.84 30.91 8.22
N TYR A 520 0.80 31.44 7.00
CA TYR A 520 -0.45 31.78 6.31
C TYR A 520 -1.32 30.53 6.09
N GLU A 521 -0.75 29.46 5.53
CA GLU A 521 -1.49 28.25 5.18
C GLU A 521 -2.01 27.54 6.43
N VAL A 522 -1.16 27.42 7.47
CA VAL A 522 -1.56 26.75 8.71
C VAL A 522 -2.65 27.51 9.45
N LEU A 523 -2.61 28.85 9.49
CA LEU A 523 -3.65 29.66 10.14
C LEU A 523 -4.95 29.66 9.32
N ARG A 524 -4.87 29.68 7.98
CA ARG A 524 -6.04 29.57 7.10
C ARG A 524 -6.77 28.24 7.30
N ASP A 525 -6.00 27.14 7.37
CA ASP A 525 -6.51 25.76 7.46
C ASP A 525 -6.41 25.20 8.90
N GLU A 526 -6.57 26.06 9.91
CA GLU A 526 -6.36 25.73 11.33
C GLU A 526 -7.12 24.47 11.78
N ARG A 527 -8.36 24.29 11.32
CA ARG A 527 -9.21 23.15 11.67
C ARG A 527 -8.71 21.85 11.07
N LEU A 528 -8.22 21.91 9.83
CA LEU A 528 -7.63 20.75 9.16
C LEU A 528 -6.38 20.29 9.91
N TYR A 529 -5.48 21.21 10.27
CA TYR A 529 -4.27 20.85 11.02
C TYR A 529 -4.60 20.34 12.43
N ALA A 530 -5.59 20.93 13.11
CA ALA A 530 -6.07 20.45 14.40
C ALA A 530 -6.57 19.00 14.32
N GLN A 531 -7.39 18.68 13.31
CA GLN A 531 -7.89 17.33 13.11
C GLN A 531 -6.78 16.35 12.70
N THR A 532 -5.94 16.75 11.76
CA THR A 532 -4.96 15.86 11.13
C THR A 532 -3.81 15.51 12.07
N LEU A 533 -3.34 16.45 12.90
CA LEU A 533 -2.17 16.22 13.77
C LEU A 533 -2.54 15.82 15.20
N PHE A 534 -3.71 16.24 15.70
CA PHE A 534 -4.09 16.08 17.10
C PHE A 534 -5.40 15.30 17.30
N GLY A 535 -6.04 14.85 16.21
CA GLY A 535 -7.31 14.13 16.26
C GLY A 535 -8.52 15.00 16.65
N GLY A 536 -8.33 16.31 16.82
CA GLY A 536 -9.41 17.25 17.13
C GLY A 536 -8.96 18.47 17.95
N PRO A 537 -9.90 19.39 18.25
CA PRO A 537 -9.60 20.68 18.87
C PRO A 537 -9.14 20.58 20.33
N LYS A 538 -9.53 19.54 21.08
CA LYS A 538 -9.26 19.44 22.52
C LYS A 538 -7.77 19.45 22.84
N LEU A 539 -7.02 18.50 22.27
CA LEU A 539 -5.57 18.40 22.48
C LEU A 539 -4.84 19.56 21.77
N TYR A 540 -5.28 19.93 20.57
CA TYR A 540 -4.73 21.05 19.81
C TYR A 540 -4.70 22.35 20.63
N PHE A 541 -5.83 22.74 21.24
CA PHE A 541 -5.92 23.96 22.05
C PHE A 541 -5.20 23.86 23.39
N GLN A 542 -5.11 22.65 23.97
CA GLN A 542 -4.36 22.42 25.20
C GLN A 542 -2.86 22.64 24.99
N LEU A 543 -2.32 22.21 23.85
CA LEU A 543 -0.89 22.34 23.53
C LEU A 543 -0.53 23.67 22.88
N ASN A 544 -1.51 24.37 22.29
CA ASN A 544 -1.30 25.62 21.54
C ASN A 544 -2.29 26.70 22.02
N PRO A 545 -2.08 27.30 23.21
CA PRO A 545 -3.01 28.25 23.80
C PRO A 545 -3.16 29.54 22.97
N TYR A 546 -2.13 29.97 22.25
CA TYR A 546 -2.21 31.18 21.43
C TYR A 546 -2.82 30.92 20.07
N LEU A 547 -2.69 29.71 19.52
CA LEU A 547 -3.52 29.26 18.41
C LEU A 547 -5.00 29.12 18.81
N HIS A 548 -5.30 28.71 20.03
CA HIS A 548 -6.68 28.74 20.55
C HIS A 548 -7.20 30.19 20.65
N ALA A 549 -6.38 31.13 21.09
CA ALA A 549 -6.76 32.55 21.09
C ALA A 549 -7.03 33.07 19.66
N TYR A 550 -6.22 32.68 18.69
CA TYR A 550 -6.47 32.99 17.27
C TYR A 550 -7.78 32.36 16.77
N TYR A 551 -8.03 31.09 17.07
CA TYR A 551 -9.25 30.38 16.68
C TYR A 551 -10.53 31.11 17.14
N ARG A 552 -10.49 31.75 18.31
CA ARG A 552 -11.60 32.52 18.90
C ARG A 552 -11.79 33.91 18.32
N LEU A 553 -10.86 34.42 17.51
CA LEU A 553 -11.02 35.72 16.87
C LEU A 553 -12.18 35.71 15.87
N PRO A 554 -12.91 36.83 15.73
CA PRO A 554 -13.82 37.06 14.63
C PRO A 554 -13.11 36.89 13.27
N ASP A 555 -13.83 36.36 12.27
CA ASP A 555 -13.26 36.13 10.92
C ASP A 555 -12.72 37.41 10.27
N ALA A 556 -13.30 38.57 10.58
CA ALA A 556 -12.80 39.87 10.12
C ALA A 556 -11.35 40.12 10.58
N HIS A 557 -11.02 39.78 11.83
CA HIS A 557 -9.67 39.92 12.38
C HIS A 557 -8.72 38.87 11.83
N LYS A 558 -9.19 37.62 11.67
CA LYS A 558 -8.40 36.57 11.03
C LYS A 558 -8.00 36.95 9.60
N LYS A 559 -8.91 37.57 8.84
CA LYS A 559 -8.65 38.09 7.49
C LYS A 559 -7.57 39.17 7.47
N LEU A 560 -7.60 40.12 8.42
CA LEU A 560 -6.54 41.15 8.55
C LEU A 560 -5.16 40.52 8.81
N ILE A 561 -5.11 39.49 9.66
CA ILE A 561 -3.89 38.75 9.96
C ILE A 561 -3.37 38.04 8.70
N LEU A 562 -4.22 37.28 8.02
CA LEU A 562 -3.86 36.53 6.81
C LEU A 562 -3.42 37.44 5.67
N GLN A 563 -4.12 38.56 5.45
CA GLN A 563 -3.75 39.56 4.45
C GLN A 563 -2.35 40.14 4.71
N ALA A 564 -1.98 40.37 5.96
CA ALA A 564 -0.66 40.89 6.33
C ALA A 564 0.46 39.84 6.22
N LEU A 565 0.13 38.56 6.42
CA LEU A 565 1.09 37.46 6.28
C LEU A 565 1.43 37.17 4.83
N ASN A 566 0.43 37.10 3.95
CA ASN A 566 0.63 36.88 2.51
C ASN A 566 -0.47 37.57 1.67
N PRO A 567 -0.25 38.81 1.21
CA PRO A 567 -1.26 39.56 0.46
C PRO A 567 -1.65 38.93 -0.88
N GLU A 568 -0.71 38.26 -1.55
CA GLU A 568 -0.94 37.65 -2.86
C GLU A 568 -1.82 36.41 -2.72
N ARG A 569 -1.47 35.52 -1.79
CA ARG A 569 -2.26 34.32 -1.52
C ARG A 569 -3.64 34.66 -0.95
N TYR A 570 -3.72 35.66 -0.07
CA TYR A 570 -4.98 36.20 0.42
C TYR A 570 -5.92 36.64 -0.71
N ARG A 571 -5.38 37.34 -1.73
CA ARG A 571 -6.17 37.77 -2.88
C ARG A 571 -6.69 36.59 -3.69
N GLN A 572 -5.86 35.56 -3.91
CA GLN A 572 -6.27 34.33 -4.61
C GLN A 572 -7.40 33.60 -3.86
N ASP A 573 -7.22 33.34 -2.57
CA ASP A 573 -8.21 32.63 -1.75
C ASP A 573 -9.52 33.44 -1.63
N SER A 574 -9.43 34.78 -1.55
CA SER A 574 -10.62 35.65 -1.54
C SER A 574 -11.38 35.66 -2.86
N GLN A 575 -10.68 35.52 -4.00
CA GLN A 575 -11.31 35.46 -5.33
C GLN A 575 -11.98 34.11 -5.59
N GLN A 576 -11.43 33.02 -5.04
CA GLN A 576 -11.99 31.67 -5.16
C GLN A 576 -13.21 31.45 -4.25
N ALA A 577 -13.43 32.30 -3.26
CA ALA A 577 -14.54 32.20 -2.32
C ALA A 577 -15.84 32.90 -2.78
N VAL A 578 -15.84 33.54 -3.95
CA VAL A 578 -16.98 34.29 -4.52
C VAL A 578 -17.83 33.41 -5.43
#